data_AF-A0AAW9EDT7-F1
#
_entry.id   AF-A0AAW9EDT7-F1
#
_cell.length_a   1.000
_cell.length_b   1.000
_cell.length_c   1.000
_cell.angle_alpha   90.00
_cell.angle_beta   90.00
_cell.angle_gamma   90.00
#
_symmetry.space_group_name_H-M   'P 1'
#
loop_
_entity.id
_entity.type
_entity.pdbx_description
1 polymer ?
#
loop_
_entity_poly.entity_id
_entity_poly.type
_entity_poly.pdbx_seq_one_letter_code
_entity_poly.pdbx_strand_id
1 'polypeptide(L)' 'DEGSSRFYLSMEDSLMRIFASDKVSGMMRKLGMNETEAIEHPWVTKAIANAQRKVENRNFDIRKQLLEYDDVANDQRRAI' A
#
# COMPACT_ATOMS: atom_id res chain seq x y z
N ASP A 1 5.12 -30.12 4.63
CA ASP A 1 5.30 -30.11 3.17
C ASP A 1 6.19 -28.96 2.74
N GLU A 2 7.01 -29.18 1.72
CA GLU A 2 7.82 -28.13 1.10
C GLU A 2 6.98 -27.30 0.13
N GLY A 3 7.14 -25.98 0.16
CA GLY A 3 6.41 -25.06 -0.71
C GLY A 3 7.06 -23.69 -0.80
N SER A 4 6.90 -23.02 -1.93
CA SER A 4 7.35 -21.65 -2.15
C SER A 4 6.21 -20.78 -2.69
N SER A 5 6.28 -19.48 -2.41
CA SER A 5 5.37 -18.49 -2.99
C SER A 5 6.19 -17.38 -3.62
N ARG A 6 5.63 -16.80 -4.69
CA ARG A 6 6.21 -15.65 -5.37
C ARG A 6 5.07 -14.73 -5.78
N PHE A 7 5.30 -13.44 -5.58
CA PHE A 7 4.37 -12.39 -5.96
C PHE A 7 4.94 -11.63 -7.16
N TYR A 8 4.07 -11.30 -8.11
CA TYR A 8 4.38 -10.47 -9.26
C TYR A 8 3.53 -9.21 -9.18
N LEU A 9 4.12 -8.06 -9.50
CA LEU A 9 3.49 -6.75 -9.41
C LEU A 9 3.80 -5.96 -10.68
N SER A 10 2.83 -5.15 -11.12
CA SER A 10 2.97 -4.22 -12.23
C SER A 10 2.98 -2.78 -11.73
N MET A 11 3.68 -1.91 -12.46
CA MET A 11 3.65 -0.46 -12.23
C MET A 11 2.25 0.13 -12.44
N GLU A 12 1.39 -0.56 -13.18
CA GLU A 12 0.00 -0.16 -13.41
C GLU A 12 -0.98 -0.66 -12.35
N ASP A 13 -0.53 -1.41 -11.35
CA ASP A 13 -1.41 -1.92 -10.30
C ASP A 13 -1.94 -0.80 -9.43
N SER A 14 -3.11 -1.00 -8.81
CA SER A 14 -3.77 0.00 -7.97
C SER A 14 -2.87 0.51 -6.83
N LEU A 15 -2.11 -0.38 -6.18
CA LEU A 15 -1.12 -0.01 -5.17
C LEU A 15 -0.05 0.90 -5.76
N MET A 16 0.48 0.55 -6.94
CA MET A 16 1.49 1.35 -7.61
C MET A 16 0.92 2.66 -8.14
N ARG A 17 -0.32 2.75 -8.60
CA ARG A 17 -0.92 4.04 -8.99
C ARG A 17 -1.00 5.04 -7.85
N ILE A 18 -1.21 4.57 -6.62
CA ILE A 18 -1.28 5.44 -5.43
C ILE A 18 0.11 5.95 -5.03
N PHE A 19 1.20 5.25 -5.41
CA PHE A 19 2.55 5.51 -4.89
C PHE A 19 3.64 5.78 -5.94
N ALA A 20 3.48 5.29 -7.16
CA ALA A 20 4.25 5.61 -8.34
C ALA A 20 3.88 7.03 -8.79
N SER A 21 4.31 8.00 -8.00
CA SER A 21 4.32 9.39 -8.42
C SER A 21 4.99 9.52 -9.78
N ASP A 22 4.65 10.56 -10.55
CA ASP A 22 5.28 10.86 -11.84
C ASP A 22 6.81 10.86 -11.77
N LYS A 23 7.37 11.16 -10.59
CA LYS A 23 8.80 11.13 -10.29
C LYS A 23 9.38 9.71 -10.30
N VAL A 24 8.67 8.73 -9.75
CA VAL A 24 9.09 7.30 -9.75
C VAL A 24 9.01 6.74 -11.16
N SER A 25 7.90 6.98 -11.86
CA SER A 25 7.70 6.56 -13.25
C SER A 25 8.71 7.24 -14.19
N GLY A 26 9.03 8.52 -13.96
CA GLY A 26 10.07 9.25 -14.68
C GLY A 26 11.47 8.70 -14.45
N MET A 27 11.78 8.25 -13.23
CA MET A 27 13.07 7.64 -12.91
C MET A 27 13.22 6.27 -13.58
N MET A 28 12.17 5.45 -13.60
CA MET A 28 12.19 4.15 -14.28
C MET A 28 12.36 4.29 -15.80
N ARG A 29 11.68 5.25 -16.43
CA ARG A 29 11.88 5.57 -17.85
C ARG A 29 13.33 5.98 -18.17
N LYS A 30 13.96 6.76 -17.28
CA LYS A 30 15.36 7.20 -17.45
C LYS A 30 16.38 6.08 -17.25
N LEU A 31 16.04 5.05 -16.49
CA LEU A 31 16.91 3.89 -16.26
C LEU A 31 16.88 2.90 -17.45
N GLY A 32 16.15 3.21 -18.54
CA GLY A 32 16.16 2.40 -19.76
C GLY A 32 15.39 1.08 -19.62
N MET A 33 14.42 1.04 -18.70
CA MET A 33 13.65 -0.16 -18.43
C MET A 33 12.74 -0.51 -19.61
N ASN A 34 12.98 -1.67 -20.21
CA ASN A 34 12.11 -2.24 -21.23
C ASN A 34 10.90 -2.90 -20.55
N GLU A 35 9.70 -2.78 -21.15
CA GLU A 35 8.43 -3.27 -20.57
C GLU A 35 8.41 -4.78 -20.24
N THR A 36 9.36 -5.53 -20.80
CA THR A 36 9.46 -6.99 -20.69
C THR A 36 10.51 -7.48 -19.69
N GLU A 37 11.31 -6.59 -19.08
CA GLU A 37 12.32 -6.98 -18.08
C GLU A 37 11.81 -6.79 -16.66
N ALA A 38 12.11 -7.78 -15.80
CA ALA A 38 11.74 -7.72 -14.40
C ALA A 38 12.46 -6.55 -13.70
N ILE A 39 11.67 -5.73 -13.01
CA ILE A 39 12.18 -4.60 -12.24
C ILE A 39 12.78 -5.11 -10.94
N GLU A 40 14.08 -5.35 -10.91
CA GLU A 40 14.78 -5.74 -9.68
C GLU A 40 15.70 -4.62 -9.21
N HIS A 41 15.22 -3.84 -8.24
CA HIS A 41 16.08 -2.92 -7.51
C HIS A 41 15.60 -2.76 -6.05
N PRO A 42 16.52 -2.79 -5.07
CA PRO A 42 16.19 -2.56 -3.66
C PRO A 42 15.31 -1.33 -3.35
N TRP A 43 15.43 -0.24 -4.11
CA TRP A 43 14.60 0.96 -3.88
C TRP A 43 13.14 0.75 -4.27
N VAL A 44 12.86 -0.07 -5.29
CA VAL A 44 11.50 -0.40 -5.74
C VAL A 44 10.82 -1.30 -4.72
N THR A 45 11.51 -2.35 -4.27
CA THR A 45 11.02 -3.23 -3.19
C THR A 45 10.71 -2.44 -1.93
N LYS A 46 11.60 -1.50 -1.55
CA LYS A 46 11.38 -0.62 -0.39
C LYS A 46 10.18 0.32 -0.58
N ALA A 47 10.01 0.86 -1.80
CA ALA A 47 8.87 1.71 -2.12
C ALA A 47 7.54 0.95 -2.01
N ILE A 48 7.47 -0.28 -2.53
CA ILE A 48 6.30 -1.16 -2.43
C ILE A 48 5.98 -1.49 -0.96
N ALA A 49 6.99 -1.86 -0.15
CA ALA A 49 6.78 -2.15 1.26
C ALA A 49 6.26 -0.94 2.05
N ASN A 50 6.80 0.25 1.76
CA ASN A 50 6.32 1.50 2.37
C ASN A 50 4.90 1.86 1.93
N ALA A 51 4.56 1.61 0.66
CA ALA A 51 3.23 1.81 0.11
C ALA A 51 2.20 0.97 0.86
N GLN A 52 2.47 -0.33 0.98
CA GLN A 52 1.61 -1.26 1.69
C GLN A 52 1.42 -0.84 3.17
N ARG A 53 2.51 -0.55 3.89
CA ARG A 53 2.43 -0.11 5.29
C ARG A 53 1.58 1.16 5.46
N LYS A 54 1.67 2.11 4.53
CA LYS A 54 0.89 3.34 4.59
C LYS A 54 -0.61 3.08 4.35
N VAL A 55 -0.96 2.16 3.46
CA VAL A 55 -2.36 1.73 3.25
C VAL A 55 -2.91 1.03 4.49
N GLU A 56 -2.13 0.13 5.08
CA GLU A 56 -2.50 -0.58 6.31
C GLU A 56 -2.74 0.39 7.47
N ASN A 57 -1.82 1.35 7.68
CA ASN A 57 -1.99 2.39 8.70
C ASN A 57 -3.25 3.23 8.46
N ARG A 58 -3.50 3.66 7.22
CA ARG A 58 -4.73 4.41 6.89
C ARG A 58 -5.99 3.60 7.23
N ASN A 59 -6.01 2.31 6.92
CA ASN A 59 -7.14 1.43 7.23
C ASN A 59 -7.28 1.19 8.75
N PHE A 60 -6.17 1.19 9.49
CA PHE A 60 -6.20 1.15 10.95
C PHE A 60 -6.81 2.44 11.52
N ASP A 61 -6.34 3.62 11.08
CA ASP A 61 -6.82 4.91 11.57
C ASP A 61 -8.32 5.11 11.29
N ILE A 62 -8.79 4.73 10.10
CA ILE A 62 -10.22 4.79 9.75
C ILE A 62 -11.05 3.93 10.71
N ARG A 63 -10.61 2.70 10.99
CA ARG A 63 -11.32 1.80 11.91
C ARG A 63 -11.31 2.33 13.33
N LYS A 64 -10.18 2.90 13.78
CA LYS A 64 -10.07 3.53 15.09
C LYS A 64 -11.06 4.68 15.24
N GLN A 65 -11.11 5.59 14.26
CA GLN A 65 -12.03 6.72 14.29
C GLN A 65 -13.50 6.27 14.29
N LEU A 66 -13.85 5.24 13.52
CA LEU A 66 -15.20 4.68 13.54
C LEU A 66 -15.58 4.11 14.92
N LEU A 67 -14.65 3.44 15.59
CA LEU A 67 -14.87 2.91 16.94
C LEU A 67 -15.06 4.04 17.96
N GLU A 68 -14.24 5.08 17.90
CA GLU A 68 -14.34 6.25 18.79
C GLU A 68 -15.72 6.94 18.68
N TYR A 69 -16.29 7.01 17.48
CA TYR A 69 -17.66 7.52 17.30
C TYR A 69 -18.73 6.58 17.85
N ASP A 70 -18.56 5.26 17.70
CA ASP A 70 -19.51 4.29 18.25
C ASP A 70 -19.46 4.28 19.78
N ASP A 71 -18.29 4.43 20.40
CA ASP A 71 -18.14 4.48 21.86
C ASP A 71 -19.00 5.60 22.47
N VAL A 72 -18.99 6.80 21.88
CA VAL A 72 -19.85 7.92 22.32
C VAL A 72 -21.34 7.58 22.18
N ALA A 73 -21.73 6.99 21.04
CA ALA A 73 -23.12 6.59 20.82
C ALA A 73 -23.58 5.41 21.72
N ASN A 74 -22.64 4.56 22.13
CA ASN A 74 -22.86 3.44 23.03
C ASN A 74 -22.97 3.91 24.49
N ASP A 75 -22.13 4.85 24.91
CA ASP A 75 -22.23 5.48 26.24
C ASP A 75 -23.57 6.17 26.45
N GLN A 76 -24.09 6.87 25.42
CA GLN A 76 -25.45 7.43 25.45
C GLN A 76 -26.54 6.37 25.57
N ARG A 77 -26.38 5.22 24.91
CA ARG A 77 -27.35 4.09 25.00
C ARG A 77 -27.34 3.40 26.34
N ARG A 78 -26.20 3.33 27.04
CA ARG A 78 -26.05 2.67 28.35
C ARG A 78 -26.48 3.53 29.53
N ALA A 79 -26.58 4.85 29.34
CA ALA A 79 -27.01 5.79 30.38
C ALA A 79 -28.55 5.89 30.53
N ILE A 80 -29.30 5.29 29.60
CA ILE A 80 -30.77 5.14 29.62
C ILE A 80 -31.10 3.72 30.09
#